data_AF-A0A947W1F2-F1
#
_entry.id   AF-A0A947W1F2-F1
#
_cell.length_a   1.000
_cell.length_b   1.000
_cell.length_c   1.000
_cell.angle_alpha   90.00
_cell.angle_beta   90.00
_cell.angle_gamma   90.00
#
_symmetry.space_group_name_H-M   'P 1'
#
loop_
_entity.id
_entity.type
_entity.pdbx_description
1 polymer ?
#
loop_
_entity_poly.entity_id
_entity_poly.type
_entity_poly.pdbx_seq_one_letter_code
_entity_poly.pdbx_strand_id
1 'polypeptide(L)'
;MEGSAAQGDVDAFGKAVFEFSAHGLAATNNPILTSILSDLLPAVKRIQHVALLHKKRNMTGNLFYFKTLIDCIDQRKAACGVDIIREYITNERDDALEAIKS
;
A
#
# COMPACT_ATOMS: atom_id res chain seq x y z
N MET A 1 -8.94 -0.18 -7.39
CA MET A 1 -8.52 -0.97 -6.22
C MET A 1 -9.60 -1.96 -5.78
N GLU A 2 -10.83 -1.53 -5.49
CA GLU A 2 -11.89 -2.47 -5.04
C GLU A 2 -12.29 -3.50 -6.10
N GLY A 3 -12.51 -3.06 -7.35
CA GLY A 3 -12.86 -3.98 -8.45
C GLY A 3 -11.78 -5.03 -8.73
N SER A 4 -10.51 -4.63 -8.69
CA SER A 4 -9.36 -5.54 -8.85
C SER A 4 -9.25 -6.53 -7.68
N ALA A 5 -9.52 -6.10 -6.43
CA ALA A 5 -9.55 -7.00 -5.29
C ALA A 5 -10.67 -8.04 -5.40
N ALA A 6 -11.88 -7.62 -5.80
CA ALA A 6 -13.04 -8.50 -5.96
C ALA A 6 -12.83 -9.55 -7.08
N GLN A 7 -12.10 -9.19 -8.13
CA GLN A 7 -11.80 -10.08 -9.27
C GLN A 7 -10.58 -10.97 -9.05
N GLY A 8 -9.85 -10.78 -7.94
CA GLY A 8 -8.61 -11.52 -7.72
C GLY A 8 -7.44 -11.05 -8.60
N ASP A 9 -7.55 -9.88 -9.24
CA ASP A 9 -6.55 -9.34 -10.15
C ASP A 9 -5.42 -8.68 -9.37
N VAL A 10 -4.38 -9.48 -9.12
CA VAL A 10 -3.20 -9.10 -8.35
C VAL A 10 -2.44 -7.94 -8.99
N ASP A 11 -2.30 -7.94 -10.31
CA ASP A 11 -1.52 -6.94 -11.04
C ASP A 11 -2.23 -5.59 -11.00
N ALA A 12 -3.53 -5.60 -11.28
CA ALA A 12 -4.35 -4.39 -11.21
C ALA A 12 -4.46 -3.86 -9.77
N PHE A 13 -4.56 -4.75 -8.78
CA PHE A 13 -4.59 -4.35 -7.37
C PHE A 13 -3.27 -3.71 -6.94
N GLY A 14 -2.14 -4.36 -7.21
CA GLY A 14 -0.82 -3.82 -6.91
C GLY A 14 -0.57 -2.47 -7.58
N LYS A 15 -0.93 -2.34 -8.86
CA LYS A 15 -0.86 -1.07 -9.59
C LYS A 15 -1.67 0.03 -8.89
N ALA A 16 -2.92 -0.25 -8.51
CA ALA A 16 -3.79 0.72 -7.85
C ALA A 16 -3.25 1.18 -6.48
N VAL A 17 -2.59 0.28 -5.73
CA VAL A 17 -1.92 0.64 -4.46
C VAL A 17 -0.80 1.65 -4.70
N PHE A 18 0.06 1.43 -5.71
CA PHE A 18 1.14 2.37 -6.01
C PHE A 18 0.66 3.71 -6.54
N GLU A 19 -0.39 3.72 -7.37
CA GLU A 19 -1.02 4.95 -7.84
C GLU A 19 -1.59 5.75 -6.67
N PHE A 20 -2.28 5.10 -5.73
CA PHE A 20 -2.78 5.73 -4.52
C PHE A 20 -1.64 6.38 -3.70
N SER A 21 -0.55 5.65 -3.45
CA SER A 21 0.61 6.20 -2.73
C SER A 21 1.29 7.35 -3.48
N ALA A 22 1.38 7.27 -4.82
CA ALA A 22 1.97 8.33 -5.63
C ALA A 22 1.14 9.62 -5.59
N HIS A 23 -0.19 9.51 -5.64
CA HIS A 23 -1.08 10.66 -5.48
C HIS A 23 -0.97 11.28 -4.09
N GLY A 24 -0.92 10.46 -3.04
CA GLY A 24 -0.72 10.95 -1.67
C GLY A 24 0.60 11.69 -1.50
N LEU A 25 1.68 11.17 -2.08
CA LEU A 25 2.99 11.80 -2.06
C LEU A 25 3.01 13.14 -2.81
N ALA A 26 2.42 13.19 -4.01
CA ALA A 26 2.31 14.43 -4.79
C ALA A 26 1.54 15.52 -4.02
N ALA A 27 0.49 15.14 -3.30
CA ALA A 27 -0.31 16.08 -2.49
C ALA A 27 0.48 16.75 -1.35
N THR A 28 1.62 16.19 -0.92
CA THR A 28 2.48 16.82 0.10
C THR A 28 3.22 18.05 -0.41
N ASN A 29 3.32 18.25 -1.74
CA ASN A 29 4.15 19.27 -2.38
C ASN A 29 5.59 19.32 -1.83
N ASN A 30 6.12 18.17 -1.38
CA ASN A 30 7.45 18.05 -0.81
C ASN A 30 8.38 17.30 -1.77
N PRO A 31 9.22 18.02 -2.55
CA PRO A 31 10.09 17.41 -3.54
C PRO A 31 11.19 16.54 -2.92
N ILE A 32 11.65 16.87 -1.70
CA ILE A 32 12.66 16.09 -0.99
C ILE A 32 12.08 14.74 -0.58
N LEU A 33 10.89 14.74 0.04
CA LEU A 33 10.18 13.51 0.38
C LEU A 33 9.90 12.67 -0.85
N THR A 34 9.52 13.32 -1.96
CA THR A 34 9.25 12.66 -3.23
C THR A 34 10.49 11.97 -3.77
N SER A 35 11.65 12.63 -3.77
CA SER A 35 12.91 12.06 -4.22
C SER A 35 13.30 10.84 -3.39
N ILE A 36 13.29 10.97 -2.05
CA ILE A 36 13.68 9.89 -1.14
C ILE A 36 12.79 8.66 -1.35
N LEU A 37 11.47 8.85 -1.40
CA LEU A 37 10.56 7.73 -1.58
C LEU A 37 10.64 7.13 -2.99
N SER A 38 10.89 7.95 -4.02
CA SER A 38 11.05 7.45 -5.40
C SER A 38 12.26 6.53 -5.55
N ASP A 39 13.31 6.71 -4.76
CA ASP A 39 14.47 5.81 -4.74
C ASP A 39 14.18 4.47 -4.04
N LEU A 40 13.34 4.50 -2.99
CA LEU A 40 12.98 3.33 -2.19
C LEU A 40 11.88 2.47 -2.85
N LEU A 41 10.90 3.11 -3.48
CA LEU A 41 9.69 2.48 -4.00
C LEU A 41 9.94 1.36 -5.03
N PRO A 42 10.93 1.41 -5.94
CA PRO A 42 11.17 0.33 -6.91
C PRO A 42 11.54 -1.01 -6.26
N ALA A 43 12.35 -0.99 -5.20
CA ALA A 43 12.73 -2.20 -4.47
C ALA A 43 11.52 -2.77 -3.71
N VAL A 44 10.75 -1.89 -3.05
CA VAL A 44 9.53 -2.26 -2.33
C VAL A 44 8.48 -2.83 -3.29
N LYS A 45 8.32 -2.23 -4.48
CA LYS A 45 7.41 -2.69 -5.55
C LYS A 45 7.62 -4.15 -5.93
N ARG A 46 8.87 -4.54 -6.15
CA ARG A 46 9.21 -5.92 -6.55
C ARG A 46 8.88 -6.92 -5.44
N ILE A 47 9.21 -6.59 -4.20
CA ILE A 47 8.94 -7.46 -3.04
C ILE A 47 7.44 -7.58 -2.81
N GLN A 48 6.68 -6.49 -2.87
CA GLN A 48 5.22 -6.50 -2.72
C GLN A 48 4.54 -7.30 -3.83
N HIS A 49 5.00 -7.19 -5.07
CA HIS A 49 4.45 -7.98 -6.18
C HIS A 49 4.71 -9.48 -5.99
N VAL A 50 5.91 -9.87 -5.58
CA VAL A 50 6.21 -11.28 -5.23
C VAL A 50 5.34 -11.77 -4.08
N ALA A 51 5.19 -10.98 -3.01
CA ALA A 51 4.33 -11.32 -1.88
C ALA A 51 2.86 -11.50 -2.29
N LEU A 52 2.36 -10.62 -3.15
CA LEU A 52 1.01 -10.68 -3.70
C LEU A 52 0.76 -11.90 -4.61
N LEU A 53 1.79 -12.38 -5.32
CA LEU A 53 1.71 -13.59 -6.16
C LEU A 53 1.78 -14.88 -5.35
N HIS A 54 2.65 -14.92 -4.32
CA HIS A 54 2.95 -16.16 -3.58
C HIS A 54 1.81 -16.63 -2.66
N LYS A 55 1.03 -15.69 -2.13
CA LYS A 55 -0.25 -15.97 -1.48
C LYS A 55 -1.27 -15.13 -2.20
N LYS A 56 -2.33 -15.73 -2.76
CA LYS A 56 -3.55 -15.04 -3.19
C LYS A 56 -4.03 -14.17 -2.03
N ARG A 57 -3.49 -12.96 -1.96
CA ARG A 57 -3.41 -12.21 -0.73
C ARG A 57 -4.82 -11.82 -0.34
N ASN A 58 -5.05 -11.53 0.94
CA ASN A 58 -6.29 -10.92 1.36
C ASN A 58 -6.37 -9.46 0.85
N MET A 59 -6.47 -9.27 -0.48
CA MET A 59 -6.61 -7.97 -1.13
C MET A 59 -7.83 -7.25 -0.57
N THR A 60 -8.90 -8.00 -0.27
CA THR A 60 -10.10 -7.51 0.40
C THR A 60 -9.79 -7.00 1.81
N GLY A 61 -8.95 -7.71 2.58
CA GLY A 61 -8.44 -7.26 3.88
C GLY A 61 -7.61 -6.00 3.75
N ASN A 62 -6.77 -5.89 2.72
CA ASN A 62 -5.97 -4.69 2.50
C ASN A 62 -6.82 -3.45 2.18
N LEU A 63 -8.00 -3.61 1.56
CA LEU A 63 -8.94 -2.49 1.33
C LEU A 63 -9.34 -1.79 2.63
N PHE A 64 -9.37 -2.48 3.77
CA PHE A 64 -9.66 -1.88 5.07
C PHE A 64 -8.70 -0.71 5.37
N TYR A 65 -7.40 -0.88 5.14
CA TYR A 65 -6.41 0.15 5.42
C TYR A 65 -6.61 1.39 4.54
N PHE A 66 -6.85 1.20 3.25
CA PHE A 66 -7.03 2.31 2.31
C PHE A 66 -8.33 3.08 2.56
N LYS A 67 -9.42 2.39 2.88
CA LYS A 67 -10.70 3.02 3.26
C LYS A 67 -10.55 3.83 4.54
N THR A 68 -9.97 3.22 5.57
CA THR A 68 -9.76 3.89 6.86
C THR A 68 -8.84 5.10 6.69
N LEU A 69 -7.81 5.01 5.84
CA LEU A 69 -6.93 6.14 5.55
C LEU A 69 -7.68 7.29 4.85
N ILE A 70 -8.56 7.00 3.89
CA ILE A 70 -9.43 8.01 3.28
C ILE A 70 -10.32 8.67 4.34
N ASP A 71 -10.94 7.89 5.23
CA ASP A 71 -11.76 8.42 6.32
C ASP A 71 -10.94 9.32 7.27
N CYS A 72 -9.70 8.92 7.61
CA CYS A 72 -8.80 9.76 8.42
C CYS A 72 -8.48 11.09 7.70
N ILE A 73 -8.26 11.06 6.38
CA ILE A 73 -7.98 12.26 5.57
C ILE A 73 -9.19 13.19 5.55
N ASP A 74 -10.37 12.67 5.24
CA ASP A 74 -11.62 13.44 5.16
C ASP A 74 -11.96 14.09 6.50
N GLN A 75 -11.72 13.38 7.61
CA GLN A 75 -11.91 13.89 8.97
C GLN A 75 -10.75 14.75 9.48
N ARG A 76 -9.71 14.99 8.66
CA ARG A 76 -8.49 15.74 9.02
C ARG A 76 -7.77 15.20 10.27
N LYS A 77 -7.86 13.90 10.51
CA LYS A 77 -7.21 13.21 11.63
C LYS A 77 -5.84 12.68 11.19
N ALA A 78 -4.85 13.56 11.14
CA ALA A 78 -3.51 13.19 10.66
C ALA A 78 -2.86 12.02 11.44
N ALA A 79 -3.01 11.99 12.77
CA ALA A 79 -2.47 10.90 13.60
C ALA A 79 -3.07 9.53 13.23
N CYS A 80 -4.38 9.47 13.01
CA CYS A 80 -5.09 8.29 12.50
C CYS A 80 -4.49 7.80 11.18
N GLY A 81 -4.24 8.71 10.24
CA GLY A 81 -3.64 8.36 8.95
C GLY A 81 -2.23 7.79 9.08
N VAL A 82 -1.42 8.36 9.97
CA VAL A 82 -0.06 7.86 10.24
C VAL A 82 -0.10 6.45 10.84
N ASP A 83 -0.98 6.19 11.80
CA ASP A 83 -1.08 4.90 12.46
C ASP A 83 -1.55 3.81 11.50
N ILE A 84 -2.56 4.10 10.67
CA ILE A 84 -3.06 3.17 9.64
C ILE A 84 -2.00 2.86 8.57
N ILE A 85 -1.21 3.85 8.14
CA ILE A 85 -0.11 3.61 7.20
C ILE A 85 0.95 2.69 7.83
N ARG A 86 1.29 2.90 9.10
CA ARG A 86 2.26 2.04 9.81
C ARG A 86 1.74 0.61 9.95
N GLU A 87 0.47 0.45 10.29
CA GLU A 87 -0.15 -0.87 10.41
C GLU A 87 -0.15 -1.60 9.06
N TYR A 88 -0.54 -0.91 7.99
CA TYR A 88 -0.48 -1.45 6.63
C TYR A 88 0.94 -1.89 6.25
N ILE A 89 1.95 -1.03 6.43
CA ILE A 89 3.35 -1.36 6.11
C ILE A 89 3.84 -2.56 6.95
N THR A 90 3.42 -2.65 8.21
CA THR A 90 3.80 -3.74 9.12
C THR A 90 3.19 -5.06 8.66
N ASN A 91 1.89 -5.08 8.37
CA ASN A 91 1.21 -6.22 7.77
C ASN A 91 1.88 -6.62 6.45
N GLU A 92 2.21 -5.63 5.61
CA GLU A 92 2.83 -5.86 4.31
C GLU A 92 4.21 -6.52 4.40
N ARG A 93 5.01 -6.07 5.36
CA ARG A 93 6.33 -6.64 5.66
C ARG A 93 6.20 -8.08 6.15
N ASP A 94 5.30 -8.34 7.08
CA ASP A 94 5.17 -9.67 7.71
C ASP A 94 4.71 -10.71 6.68
N ASP A 95 3.76 -10.35 5.82
CA ASP A 95 3.35 -11.17 4.67
C ASP A 95 4.53 -11.44 3.71
N ALA A 96 5.32 -10.41 3.38
CA ALA A 96 6.45 -10.56 2.47
C ALA A 96 7.55 -11.46 3.04
N LEU A 97 7.82 -11.36 4.35
CA LEU A 97 8.76 -12.24 5.05
C LEU A 97 8.27 -13.68 5.09
N GLU A 98 6.96 -13.90 5.23
CA GLU A 98 6.38 -15.23 5.18
C GLU A 98 6.53 -15.85 3.79
N ALA A 99 6.28 -15.07 2.73
CA ALA A 99 6.43 -15.52 1.34
C ALA A 99 7.86 -15.92 0.95
N ILE A 100 8.88 -15.32 1.59
CA ILE A 100 10.30 -15.69 1.36
C ILE A 100 10.69 -16.96 2.13
N LYS A 101 10.00 -17.26 3.24
CA LYS A 101 10.27 -18.44 4.08
C LYS A 101 9.54 -19.70 3.63
N SER A 102 8.48 -19.56 2.83
CA SER A 102 7.67 -20.66 2.27
C SER A 102 8.32 -21.27 1.04
#